data_AF-A0A258EP42-F1
#
_entry.id   AF-A0A258EP42-F1
#
_cell.length_a   1.000
_cell.length_b   1.000
_cell.length_c   1.000
_cell.angle_alpha   90.00
_cell.angle_beta   90.00
_cell.angle_gamma   90.00
#
_symmetry.space_group_name_H-M   'P 1'
#
loop_
_entity.id
_entity.type
_entity.pdbx_description
1 polymer ?
#
loop_
_entity_poly.entity_id
_entity_poly.type
_entity_poly.pdbx_seq_one_letter_code
_entity_poly.pdbx_strand_id
1 'polypeptide(L)'
;MRQEIQVRRALPVNLRQEDLPLFQDSLDIRFERIHPVHLKHVWILQDTVLSPGEFKFYSDHTHIAKLGPLQFAKRIAYCAPKSWRKISKGMWVIDEWSANYFHWMTDCLPRIWEGLDRDPKSPVILPESFRSLAYVTESLQLIGVEVE
;
A
#
# COMPACT_ATOMS: atom_id res chain seq x y z
N MET A 1 2.67 13.43 -10.69
CA MET A 1 3.50 14.58 -10.28
C MET A 1 4.28 14.11 -9.07
N ARG A 2 5.60 14.31 -8.98
CA ARG A 2 6.36 13.96 -7.76
C ARG A 2 6.46 15.23 -6.91
N GLN A 3 6.14 15.15 -5.62
CA GLN A 3 6.28 16.28 -4.71
C GLN A 3 7.53 16.05 -3.85
N GLU A 4 8.51 16.94 -3.93
CA GLU A 4 9.66 16.93 -3.02
C GLU A 4 9.25 17.55 -1.68
N ILE A 5 9.60 16.88 -0.58
CA ILE A 5 9.39 17.33 0.79
C ILE A 5 10.75 17.45 1.44
N GLN A 6 11.11 18.65 1.88
CA GLN A 6 12.31 18.88 2.68
C GLN A 6 11.94 18.95 4.16
N VAL A 7 12.63 18.19 4.99
CA VAL A 7 12.44 18.17 6.44
C VAL A 7 13.74 18.56 7.11
N ARG A 8 13.71 19.70 7.82
CA ARG A 8 14.78 20.14 8.72
C ARG A 8 14.36 19.91 10.16
N ARG A 9 15.08 19.03 10.87
CA ARG A 9 14.77 18.64 12.23
C ARG A 9 15.52 19.53 13.23
N ALA A 10 14.83 19.91 14.29
CA ALA A 10 15.50 20.44 15.48
C ALA A 10 16.24 19.31 16.20
N LEU A 11 17.33 19.63 16.89
CA LEU A 11 18.03 18.65 17.69
C LEU A 11 17.14 18.17 18.85
N PRO A 12 17.11 16.85 19.14
CA PRO A 12 16.44 16.34 20.32
C PRO A 12 17.00 17.00 21.59
N VAL A 13 16.12 17.32 22.55
CA VAL A 13 16.50 17.96 23.82
C VAL A 13 17.50 17.12 24.64
N ASN A 14 17.54 15.81 24.39
CA ASN A 14 18.39 14.84 25.06
C ASN A 14 19.58 14.38 24.20
N LEU A 15 19.88 15.05 23.09
CA LEU A 15 21.02 14.72 22.23
C LEU A 15 22.33 15.02 22.95
N ARG A 16 23.22 14.02 23.04
CA ARG A 16 24.60 14.22 23.47
C ARG A 16 25.44 14.61 22.26
N GLN A 17 26.43 15.47 22.45
CA GLN A 17 27.29 15.90 21.35
C GLN A 17 28.06 14.73 20.72
N GLU A 18 28.40 13.71 21.50
CA GLU A 18 29.01 12.47 21.01
C GLU A 18 28.13 11.67 20.05
N ASP A 19 26.80 11.80 20.14
CA ASP A 19 25.83 11.09 19.29
C ASP A 19 25.51 11.85 17.99
N LEU A 20 25.82 13.15 17.90
CA LEU A 20 25.49 13.98 16.74
C LEU A 20 25.91 13.37 15.39
N PRO A 21 27.11 12.74 15.25
CA PRO A 21 27.52 12.11 14.01
C PRO A 21 26.58 10.99 13.53
N LEU A 22 25.87 10.30 14.43
CA LEU A 22 24.93 9.22 14.08
C LEU A 22 23.66 9.74 13.38
N PHE A 23 23.32 11.01 13.60
CA PHE A 23 22.06 11.61 13.13
C PHE A 23 22.25 12.69 12.08
N GLN A 24 23.49 13.02 11.73
CA GLN A 24 23.82 14.13 10.82
C GLN A 24 23.03 14.05 9.50
N ASP A 25 22.96 12.86 8.91
CA ASP A 25 22.25 12.60 7.64
C ASP A 25 20.72 12.67 7.79
N SER A 26 20.21 12.64 9.02
CA SER A 26 18.78 12.75 9.33
C SER A 26 18.38 14.16 9.73
N LEU A 27 19.28 15.14 9.83
CA LEU A 27 18.92 16.51 10.26
C LEU A 27 18.28 17.33 9.16
N ASP A 28 18.75 17.20 7.92
CA ASP A 28 18.17 17.82 6.72
C ASP A 28 18.05 16.74 5.65
N ILE A 29 16.83 16.26 5.43
CA ILE A 29 16.55 15.17 4.49
C ILE A 29 15.48 15.61 3.49
N ARG A 30 15.57 15.05 2.28
CA ARG A 30 14.58 15.22 1.23
C ARG A 30 13.89 13.90 0.95
N PHE A 31 12.58 13.96 0.81
CA PHE A 31 11.74 12.83 0.45
C PHE A 31 10.99 13.13 -0.85
N GLU A 32 10.76 12.11 -1.66
CA GLU A 32 9.81 12.18 -2.77
C GLU A 32 8.48 11.56 -2.34
N ARG A 33 7.40 12.35 -2.37
CA ARG A 33 6.05 11.81 -2.21
C ARG A 33 5.60 11.16 -3.51
N ILE A 34 5.34 9.86 -3.44
CA ILE A 34 4.74 9.11 -4.53
C ILE A 34 3.23 9.24 -4.40
N HIS A 35 2.58 9.72 -5.46
CA HIS A 35 1.13 9.87 -5.47
C HIS A 35 0.44 8.55 -5.84
N PRO A 36 -0.77 8.31 -5.30
CA PRO A 36 -1.55 7.14 -5.66
C PRO A 36 -1.89 7.15 -7.14
N VAL A 37 -1.93 5.96 -7.72
CA VAL A 37 -2.27 5.73 -9.12
C VAL A 37 -3.75 5.39 -9.20
N HIS A 38 -4.48 6.10 -10.07
CA HIS A 38 -5.89 5.81 -10.33
C HIS A 38 -6.01 4.89 -11.54
N LEU A 39 -6.58 3.70 -11.32
CA LEU A 39 -6.75 2.69 -12.35
C LEU A 39 -8.24 2.46 -12.60
N LYS A 40 -8.61 2.23 -13.86
CA LYS A 40 -10.00 1.96 -14.27
C LYS A 40 -10.10 0.59 -14.92
N HIS A 41 -11.20 -0.11 -14.66
CA HIS A 41 -11.51 -1.41 -15.27
C HIS A 41 -10.39 -2.45 -15.10
N VAL A 42 -9.82 -2.52 -13.90
CA VAL A 42 -8.76 -3.47 -13.56
C VAL A 42 -9.32 -4.74 -12.92
N TRP A 43 -8.53 -5.81 -13.02
CA TRP A 43 -8.75 -7.08 -12.35
C TRP A 43 -7.70 -7.26 -11.26
N ILE A 44 -8.12 -7.81 -10.13
CA ILE A 44 -7.22 -8.21 -9.04
C ILE A 44 -7.08 -9.73 -9.10
N LEU A 45 -5.89 -10.19 -9.43
CA LEU A 45 -5.54 -11.60 -9.51
C LEU A 45 -4.76 -11.99 -8.25
N GLN A 46 -5.49 -12.42 -7.22
CA GLN A 46 -4.97 -12.60 -5.85
C GLN A 46 -4.46 -11.27 -5.27
N ASP A 47 -3.16 -11.03 -5.40
CA ASP A 47 -2.39 -9.91 -4.87
C ASP A 47 -1.84 -9.01 -5.98
N THR A 48 -2.20 -9.24 -7.24
CA THR A 48 -1.67 -8.50 -8.39
C THR A 48 -2.78 -7.80 -9.17
N VAL A 49 -2.59 -6.50 -9.43
CA VAL A 49 -3.48 -5.72 -10.30
C VAL A 49 -3.08 -5.89 -11.77
N LEU A 50 -4.06 -6.22 -12.61
CA LEU A 50 -3.98 -6.34 -14.06
C LEU A 50 -4.95 -5.35 -14.70
N SER A 51 -4.51 -4.56 -15.67
CA SER A 51 -5.40 -3.86 -16.61
C SER A 51 -5.50 -4.66 -17.91
N PRO A 52 -6.64 -5.35 -18.17
CA PRO A 52 -6.81 -6.10 -19.41
C PRO A 52 -6.82 -5.20 -20.65
N GLY A 53 -7.35 -3.98 -20.53
CA GLY A 53 -7.40 -3.01 -21.63
C GLY A 53 -6.03 -2.50 -22.06
N GLU A 54 -5.08 -2.43 -21.12
CA GLU A 54 -3.68 -2.04 -21.38
C GLU A 54 -2.74 -3.24 -21.52
N PHE A 55 -3.23 -4.47 -21.32
CA PHE A 55 -2.43 -5.69 -21.20
C PHE A 55 -1.25 -5.53 -20.23
N LYS A 56 -1.47 -4.82 -19.12
CA LYS A 56 -0.41 -4.40 -18.19
C LYS A 56 -0.65 -4.90 -16.77
N PHE A 57 0.39 -5.50 -16.19
CA PHE A 57 0.46 -5.78 -14.76
C PHE A 57 1.06 -4.58 -14.01
N TYR A 58 0.46 -4.21 -12.89
CA TYR A 58 0.94 -3.15 -12.00
C TYR A 58 1.70 -3.75 -10.81
N SER A 59 2.60 -4.71 -11.07
CA SER A 59 3.34 -5.40 -10.01
C SER A 59 4.18 -4.44 -9.16
N ASP A 60 4.73 -3.38 -9.74
CA ASP A 60 5.53 -2.39 -8.99
C ASP A 60 4.68 -1.60 -7.96
N HIS A 61 3.35 -1.73 -8.01
CA HIS A 61 2.42 -1.12 -7.05
C HIS A 61 1.79 -2.15 -6.10
N THR A 62 2.02 -3.44 -6.31
CA THR A 62 1.41 -4.51 -5.51
C THR A 62 2.43 -5.50 -4.96
N HIS A 63 3.69 -5.40 -5.37
CA HIS A 63 4.79 -6.29 -5.00
C HIS A 63 6.07 -5.52 -4.75
N ILE A 64 6.78 -5.88 -3.69
CA ILE A 64 8.16 -5.46 -3.44
C ILE A 64 9.11 -6.28 -4.32
N ALA A 65 8.83 -7.57 -4.51
CA ALA A 65 9.65 -8.44 -5.33
C ALA A 65 9.21 -8.39 -6.80
N LYS A 66 10.19 -8.36 -7.71
CA LYS A 66 9.89 -8.44 -9.14
C LYS A 66 9.29 -9.80 -9.49
N LEU A 67 8.09 -9.77 -10.07
CA LEU A 67 7.43 -10.97 -10.59
C LEU A 67 7.85 -11.23 -12.05
N GLY A 68 8.14 -12.50 -12.35
CA GLY A 68 8.40 -12.95 -13.71
C GLY A 68 7.12 -13.37 -14.46
N PRO A 69 7.24 -13.63 -15.77
CA PRO A 69 6.10 -14.00 -16.62
C PRO A 69 5.39 -15.28 -16.18
N LEU A 70 6.14 -16.26 -15.67
CA LEU A 70 5.55 -17.52 -15.17
C LEU A 70 4.67 -17.29 -13.93
N GLN A 71 5.07 -16.38 -13.05
CA GLN A 71 4.29 -16.02 -11.86
C GLN A 71 2.96 -15.35 -12.23
N PHE A 72 2.94 -14.52 -13.27
CA PHE A 72 1.70 -13.93 -13.79
C PHE A 72 0.80 -14.98 -14.44
N ALA A 73 1.36 -15.87 -15.28
CA ALA A 73 0.60 -16.95 -15.90
C ALA A 73 -0.05 -17.87 -14.86
N LYS A 74 0.68 -18.22 -13.78
CA LYS A 74 0.15 -18.99 -12.65
C LYS A 74 -1.04 -18.30 -11.98
N ARG A 75 -0.98 -16.99 -11.77
CA ARG A 75 -2.08 -16.21 -11.18
C ARG A 75 -3.32 -16.20 -12.08
N ILE A 76 -3.14 -15.96 -13.37
CA ILE A 76 -4.25 -16.04 -14.34
C ILE A 76 -4.89 -17.42 -14.29
N ALA A 77 -4.10 -18.49 -14.42
CA ALA A 77 -4.59 -19.86 -14.41
C ALA A 77 -5.31 -20.23 -13.10
N TYR A 78 -4.78 -19.76 -11.96
CA TYR A 78 -5.39 -19.99 -10.65
C TYR A 78 -6.71 -19.25 -10.46
N CYS A 79 -6.81 -18.00 -10.94
CA CYS A 79 -7.99 -17.15 -10.80
C CYS A 79 -9.07 -17.44 -11.85
N ALA A 80 -8.72 -17.95 -13.03
CA ALA A 80 -9.67 -18.20 -14.12
C ALA A 80 -10.91 -19.02 -13.71
N PRO A 81 -10.80 -20.12 -12.94
CA PRO A 81 -11.97 -20.90 -12.53
C PRO A 81 -12.68 -20.37 -11.26
N LYS A 82 -12.21 -19.28 -10.64
CA LYS A 82 -12.77 -18.76 -9.39
C LYS A 82 -14.02 -17.91 -9.65
N SER A 83 -14.82 -17.72 -8.60
CA SER A 83 -15.92 -16.76 -8.64
C SER A 83 -15.37 -15.35 -8.56
N TRP A 84 -15.89 -14.46 -9.41
CA TRP A 84 -15.44 -13.08 -9.49
C TRP A 84 -16.46 -12.15 -8.84
N ARG A 85 -15.97 -11.23 -8.01
CA ARG A 85 -16.75 -10.13 -7.46
C ARG A 85 -16.46 -8.86 -8.24
N LYS A 86 -17.51 -8.13 -8.63
CA LYS A 86 -17.36 -6.79 -9.21
C LYS A 86 -17.47 -5.75 -8.12
N ILE A 87 -16.43 -4.93 -7.97
CA ILE A 87 -16.38 -3.80 -7.05
C ILE A 87 -16.41 -2.53 -7.90
N SER A 88 -17.24 -1.54 -7.52
CA SER A 88 -17.41 -0.30 -8.30
C SER A 88 -16.20 0.63 -8.19
N LYS A 89 -15.61 0.70 -6.99
CA LYS A 89 -14.40 1.44 -6.66
C LYS A 89 -13.79 0.88 -5.37
N GLY A 90 -12.50 1.09 -5.17
CA GLY A 90 -11.83 0.77 -3.92
C GLY A 90 -10.36 1.14 -3.97
N MET A 91 -9.73 1.17 -2.80
CA MET A 91 -8.30 1.42 -2.66
C MET A 91 -7.56 0.11 -2.41
N TRP A 92 -6.50 -0.10 -3.18
CA TRP A 92 -5.54 -1.17 -2.98
C TRP A 92 -4.34 -0.60 -2.22
N VAL A 93 -4.07 -1.15 -1.03
CA VAL A 93 -3.06 -0.60 -0.12
C VAL A 93 -2.02 -1.62 0.32
N ILE A 94 -2.15 -2.86 -0.13
CA ILE A 94 -1.36 -4.00 0.34
C ILE A 94 -0.34 -4.51 -0.69
N ASP A 95 0.64 -5.22 -0.18
CA ASP A 95 1.71 -5.95 -0.86
C ASP A 95 2.06 -7.22 -0.05
N GLU A 96 3.14 -7.93 -0.41
CA GLU A 96 3.46 -9.23 0.19
C GLU A 96 3.83 -9.15 1.68
N TRP A 97 4.19 -7.97 2.18
CA TRP A 97 4.58 -7.78 3.58
C TRP A 97 3.46 -7.23 4.45
N SER A 98 2.35 -6.85 3.84
CA SER A 98 1.23 -6.15 4.51
C SER A 98 0.51 -6.99 5.57
N ALA A 99 0.65 -8.31 5.55
CA ALA A 99 0.16 -9.20 6.61
C ALA A 99 1.08 -9.25 7.85
N ASN A 100 2.14 -8.44 7.88
CA ASN A 100 2.97 -8.21 9.06
C ASN A 100 2.49 -6.95 9.80
N TYR A 101 2.41 -7.03 11.14
CA TYR A 101 1.96 -5.92 11.98
C TYR A 101 2.70 -4.61 11.70
N PHE A 102 4.03 -4.64 11.58
CA PHE A 102 4.82 -3.43 11.35
C PHE A 102 4.43 -2.76 10.03
N HIS A 103 4.46 -3.51 8.92
CA HIS A 103 4.12 -3.00 7.59
C HIS A 103 2.66 -2.58 7.45
N TRP A 104 1.75 -3.26 8.16
CA TRP A 104 0.37 -2.79 8.23
C TRP A 104 0.29 -1.38 8.85
N MET A 105 0.93 -1.20 9.99
CA MET A 105 0.87 0.06 10.74
C MET A 105 1.64 1.19 10.04
N THR A 106 2.80 0.91 9.45
CA THR A 106 3.68 1.95 8.89
C THR A 106 3.48 2.20 7.41
N ASP A 107 2.93 1.25 6.66
CA ASP A 107 2.83 1.35 5.21
C ASP A 107 1.37 1.35 4.76
N CYS A 108 0.57 0.37 5.21
CA CYS A 108 -0.83 0.23 4.77
C CYS A 108 -1.73 1.34 5.33
N LEU A 109 -1.69 1.60 6.64
CA LEU A 109 -2.52 2.64 7.25
C LEU A 109 -2.26 4.04 6.67
N PRO A 110 -1.01 4.49 6.45
CA PRO A 110 -0.77 5.75 5.75
C PRO A 110 -1.29 5.78 4.32
N ARG A 111 -1.19 4.66 3.57
CA ARG A 111 -1.79 4.57 2.21
C ARG A 111 -3.32 4.70 2.27
N ILE A 112 -3.96 4.13 3.29
CA ILE A 112 -5.41 4.28 3.52
C ILE A 112 -5.74 5.74 3.82
N TRP A 113 -5.00 6.39 4.71
CA TRP A 113 -5.17 7.81 5.02
C TRP A 113 -5.10 8.68 3.76
N GLU A 114 -4.06 8.51 2.95
CA GLU A 114 -3.90 9.21 1.67
C GLU A 114 -5.04 8.94 0.69
N GLY A 115 -5.60 7.74 0.71
CA GLY A 115 -6.77 7.36 -0.07
C GLY A 115 -8.05 8.07 0.41
N LEU A 116 -8.27 8.13 1.72
CA LEU A 116 -9.42 8.77 2.34
C LEU A 116 -9.42 10.30 2.17
N ASP A 117 -8.25 10.94 2.20
CA ASP A 117 -8.13 12.36 1.88
C ASP A 117 -8.60 12.69 0.45
N ARG A 118 -8.59 11.70 -0.46
CA ARG A 118 -9.01 11.86 -1.87
C ARG A 118 -10.45 11.44 -2.11
N ASP A 119 -10.86 10.31 -1.54
CA ASP A 119 -12.21 9.78 -1.59
C ASP A 119 -12.57 9.18 -0.23
N PRO A 120 -13.21 9.96 0.66
CA PRO A 120 -13.57 9.51 2.01
C PRO A 120 -14.51 8.29 2.06
N LYS A 121 -15.13 7.94 0.93
CA LYS A 121 -16.06 6.82 0.80
C LYS A 121 -15.49 5.70 -0.05
N SER A 122 -14.19 5.68 -0.32
CA SER A 122 -13.57 4.56 -1.01
C SER A 122 -13.36 3.42 -0.02
N PRO A 123 -13.89 2.21 -0.27
CA PRO A 123 -13.59 1.07 0.58
C PRO A 123 -12.15 0.58 0.36
N VAL A 124 -11.57 -0.06 1.38
CA VAL A 124 -10.30 -0.79 1.24
C VAL A 124 -10.58 -2.17 0.68
N ILE A 125 -9.90 -2.55 -0.39
CA ILE A 125 -10.01 -3.90 -0.95
C ILE A 125 -9.06 -4.82 -0.19
N LEU A 126 -9.57 -5.87 0.45
CA LEU A 126 -8.75 -6.80 1.22
C LEU A 126 -9.07 -8.27 0.91
N PRO A 127 -8.06 -9.11 0.67
CA PRO A 127 -8.24 -10.55 0.63
C PRO A 127 -8.81 -11.08 1.95
N GLU A 128 -9.63 -12.13 1.86
CA GLU A 128 -10.24 -12.79 3.02
C GLU A 128 -9.23 -13.20 4.10
N SER A 129 -7.99 -13.51 3.69
CA SER A 129 -6.90 -13.89 4.61
C SER A 129 -6.56 -12.81 5.64
N PHE A 130 -6.88 -11.54 5.38
CA PHE A 130 -6.64 -10.44 6.31
C PHE A 130 -7.69 -10.35 7.42
N ARG A 131 -8.85 -11.02 7.27
CA ARG A 131 -9.94 -10.96 8.27
C ARG A 131 -9.58 -11.61 9.60
N SER A 132 -8.63 -12.55 9.62
CA SER A 132 -8.17 -13.20 10.85
C SER A 132 -7.12 -12.38 11.61
N LEU A 133 -6.65 -11.27 11.05
CA LEU A 133 -5.63 -10.42 11.64
C LEU A 133 -6.30 -9.31 12.47
N ALA A 134 -6.35 -9.46 13.79
CA ALA A 134 -7.04 -8.54 14.68
C ALA A 134 -6.58 -7.08 14.52
N TYR A 135 -5.26 -6.84 14.42
CA TYR A 135 -4.74 -5.49 14.24
C TYR A 135 -5.16 -4.86 12.90
N VAL A 136 -5.47 -5.66 11.89
CA VAL A 136 -6.02 -5.18 10.61
C VAL A 136 -7.47 -4.76 10.81
N THR A 137 -8.30 -5.67 11.31
CA THR A 137 -9.75 -5.43 11.43
C THR A 137 -10.07 -4.34 12.45
N GLU A 138 -9.41 -4.36 13.62
CA GLU A 138 -9.61 -3.36 14.67
C GLU A 138 -9.14 -1.96 14.24
N SER A 139 -8.01 -1.84 13.53
CA SER A 139 -7.54 -0.54 13.05
C SER A 139 -8.47 0.04 11.97
N LEU A 140 -8.96 -0.79 11.04
CA LEU A 140 -9.94 -0.38 10.03
C LEU A 140 -11.27 0.04 10.65
N GLN A 141 -11.72 -0.70 11.68
CA GLN A 141 -12.91 -0.35 12.44
C GLN A 141 -12.75 0.98 13.18
N LEU A 142 -11.58 1.22 13.80
CA LEU A 142 -11.28 2.43 14.55
C LEU A 142 -11.33 3.69 13.65
N ILE A 143 -10.81 3.58 12.43
CA ILE A 143 -10.86 4.69 11.45
C ILE A 143 -12.20 4.75 10.69
N GLY A 144 -13.09 3.78 10.89
CA GLY A 144 -14.43 3.75 10.30
C GLY A 144 -14.44 3.55 8.78
N VAL A 145 -13.49 2.79 8.23
CA VAL A 145 -13.42 2.54 6.78
C VAL A 145 -14.13 1.25 6.38
N GLU A 146 -14.85 1.29 5.26
CA GLU A 146 -15.48 0.09 4.68
C GLU A 146 -14.44 -0.83 4.04
N VAL A 147 -14.72 -2.13 4.03
CA VAL A 147 -13.83 -3.17 3.48
C VAL A 147 -14.59 -4.02 2.46
N GLU A 148 -13.97 -4.22 1.30
CA GLU A 148 -14.49 -5.04 0.19
C GLU A 148 -13.71 -6.33 -0.01
#